data_AF-A0A7C3BPV6-F1
#
_entry.id   AF-A0A7C3BPV6-F1
#
_cell.length_a   1.000
_cell.length_b   1.000
_cell.length_c   1.000
_cell.angle_alpha   90.00
_cell.angle_beta   90.00
_cell.angle_gamma   90.00
#
_symmetry.space_group_name_H-M   'P 1'
#
loop_
_entity.id
_entity.type
_entity.pdbx_description
1 polymer ?
#
loop_
_entity_poly.entity_id
_entity_poly.type
_entity_poly.pdbx_seq_one_letter_code
_entity_poly.pdbx_strand_id
1 'polypeptide(L)'
;MKQTTEHTEVEPKERKLFSLVNEFTMHLKLSAGKSSSANNTAQSYANAMVIFKKFIRRAYSRKRKVKAPYPVSILADDVLLAYYDWLSKVPPDKAKQKAAALAEAKAKATDDADHPEDPDFTPPPPLPPPRYAHSTIQHYLAAAKRFLAWAVAQNYLENFDFGKAEVRLKDGKAGGGKAYPHRKIDPNLAAIVLHYDNLTAPDAEAETQGKSNLARYHARRRRVAVLRNRAIVHVLFDTGLRVSELTGLTRDEIDRALKAVPLPEDVAVEVVGKGERRRTVWITQDSLTHIQAYLQERQDPSNILFAGKKKGSSITRQMVWKIVKDGAKAAGVSDFTGPHAFRHWLARQLFDDEEDPIPIEDVQALLGHASPTTTRTIYAPHTSKARLHKALKKARKRPEDTIQN
;
A
#
# COMPACT_ATOMS: atom_id res chain seq x y z
N MET A 1 5.62 57.36 20.06
CA MET A 1 5.32 56.10 20.77
C MET A 1 5.40 54.95 19.78
N LYS A 2 6.58 54.33 19.64
CA LYS A 2 6.74 53.05 18.94
C LYS A 2 6.86 52.01 20.05
N GLN A 3 5.86 51.15 20.17
CA GLN A 3 5.96 49.95 21.01
C GLN A 3 6.95 48.99 20.32
N THR A 4 8.17 48.96 20.83
CA THR A 4 9.09 47.85 20.61
C THR A 4 8.52 46.62 21.30
N THR A 5 7.94 45.72 20.51
CA THR A 5 7.64 44.36 20.97
C THR A 5 8.95 43.67 21.31
N GLU A 6 9.23 43.55 22.61
CA GLU A 6 10.21 42.61 23.15
C GLU A 6 9.87 41.21 22.64
N HIS A 7 10.62 40.72 21.67
CA HIS A 7 10.70 39.29 21.41
C HIS A 7 11.54 38.69 22.54
N THR A 8 10.87 38.24 23.60
CA THR A 8 11.51 37.39 24.61
C THR A 8 12.01 36.13 23.90
N GLU A 9 13.32 36.02 23.67
CA GLU A 9 13.98 34.80 23.21
C GLU A 9 13.81 33.74 24.29
N VAL A 10 12.74 32.94 24.17
CA VAL A 10 12.54 31.77 25.03
C VAL A 10 13.72 30.83 24.81
N GLU A 11 14.42 30.47 25.89
CA GLU A 11 15.54 29.53 25.83
C GLU A 11 15.16 28.26 25.04
N PRO A 12 16.06 27.69 24.21
CA PRO A 12 15.78 26.50 23.39
C PRO A 12 15.15 25.33 24.16
N LYS A 13 15.47 25.20 25.46
CA LYS A 13 15.00 24.14 26.38
C LYS A 13 13.54 24.28 26.83
N GLU A 14 13.02 25.51 26.85
CA GLU A 14 11.68 25.82 27.33
C GLU A 14 10.64 25.83 26.21
N ARG A 15 11.07 25.60 24.96
CA ARG A 15 10.15 25.49 23.83
C ARG A 15 9.13 24.38 24.06
N LYS A 16 7.90 24.66 23.62
CA LYS A 16 6.78 23.72 23.71
C LYS A 16 6.96 22.61 22.68
N LEU A 17 7.10 21.36 23.14
CA LEU A 17 7.34 20.19 22.29
C LEU A 17 6.30 20.04 21.17
N PHE A 18 5.03 20.31 21.45
CA PHE A 18 3.98 20.17 20.43
C PHE A 18 4.02 21.27 19.36
N SER A 19 4.58 22.44 19.68
CA SER A 19 4.88 23.49 18.70
C SER A 19 6.02 23.05 17.79
N LEU A 20 7.13 22.53 18.35
CA LEU A 20 8.23 22.00 17.54
C LEU A 20 7.81 20.84 16.63
N VAL A 21 6.94 19.95 17.10
CA VAL A 21 6.42 18.88 16.23
C VAL A 21 5.59 19.47 15.09
N ASN A 22 4.82 20.55 15.32
CA ASN A 22 4.09 21.22 14.24
C ASN A 22 5.05 21.87 13.24
N GLU A 23 6.07 22.59 13.71
CA GLU A 23 7.12 23.19 12.89
C GLU A 23 7.81 22.11 12.04
N PHE A 24 8.16 20.97 12.62
CA PHE A 24 8.71 19.83 11.88
C PHE A 24 7.75 19.29 10.81
N THR A 25 6.44 19.17 11.11
CA THR A 25 5.48 18.74 10.09
C THR A 25 5.32 19.74 8.95
N MET A 26 5.48 21.04 9.21
CA MET A 26 5.52 22.07 8.17
C MET A 26 6.81 21.96 7.36
N HIS A 27 7.96 21.80 8.03
CA HIS A 27 9.25 21.59 7.39
C HIS A 27 9.22 20.38 6.45
N LEU A 28 8.63 19.25 6.85
CA LEU A 28 8.45 18.06 5.99
C LEU A 28 7.62 18.35 4.74
N LYS A 29 6.59 19.19 4.83
CA LYS A 29 5.74 19.56 3.69
C LYS A 29 6.44 20.53 2.75
N LEU A 30 7.19 21.50 3.28
CA LEU A 30 7.94 22.47 2.50
C LEU A 30 9.15 21.84 1.79
N SER A 31 9.81 20.87 2.44
CA SER A 31 10.92 20.11 1.87
C SER A 31 10.47 18.97 0.95
N ALA A 32 9.17 18.68 0.87
CA ALA A 32 8.64 17.75 -0.11
C ALA A 32 8.70 18.38 -1.51
N GLY A 33 9.56 17.86 -2.37
CA GLY A 33 9.63 18.29 -3.77
C GLY A 33 8.29 18.12 -4.50
N LYS A 34 8.18 18.66 -5.73
CA LYS A 34 6.94 18.74 -6.52
C LYS A 34 6.28 17.38 -6.86
N SER A 35 6.95 16.25 -6.60
CA SER A 35 6.42 14.93 -6.95
C SER A 35 5.30 14.45 -6.01
N SER A 36 4.28 13.79 -6.58
CA SER A 36 3.20 13.15 -5.80
C SER A 36 3.73 12.17 -4.74
N SER A 37 4.84 11.47 -5.03
CA SER A 37 5.44 10.54 -4.07
C SER A 37 6.11 11.23 -2.88
N ALA A 38 6.77 12.37 -3.08
CA ALA A 38 7.37 13.13 -1.98
C ALA A 38 6.29 13.67 -1.05
N ASN A 39 5.22 14.25 -1.61
CA ASN A 39 4.07 14.74 -0.86
C ASN A 39 3.39 13.64 -0.03
N ASN A 40 3.18 12.45 -0.60
CA ASN A 40 2.61 11.32 0.15
C ASN A 40 3.51 10.88 1.31
N THR A 41 4.83 10.95 1.15
CA THR A 41 5.79 10.59 2.19
C THR A 41 5.76 11.60 3.34
N ALA A 42 5.78 12.89 3.02
CA ALA A 42 5.68 13.97 4.01
C ALA A 42 4.35 13.89 4.80
N GLN A 43 3.23 13.67 4.10
CA GLN A 43 1.93 13.51 4.76
C GLN A 43 1.89 12.25 5.65
N SER A 44 2.51 11.16 5.22
CA SER A 44 2.59 9.93 6.00
C SER A 44 3.39 10.10 7.30
N TYR A 45 4.49 10.87 7.26
CA TYR A 45 5.24 11.23 8.47
C TYR A 45 4.51 12.24 9.35
N ALA A 46 3.80 13.21 8.77
CA ALA A 46 2.94 14.12 9.54
C ALA A 46 1.86 13.34 10.32
N ASN A 47 1.22 12.35 9.69
CA ASN A 47 0.25 11.48 10.35
C ASN A 47 0.90 10.65 11.48
N ALA A 48 2.13 10.16 11.28
CA ALA A 48 2.88 9.46 12.32
C ALA A 48 3.19 10.38 13.53
N MET A 49 3.43 11.67 13.30
CA MET A 49 3.66 12.64 14.37
C MET A 49 2.43 12.89 15.25
N VAL A 50 1.21 12.72 14.70
CA VAL A 50 -0.02 12.75 15.52
C VAL A 50 -0.01 11.60 16.55
N ILE A 51 0.45 10.41 16.13
CA ILE A 51 0.57 9.25 17.03
C ILE A 51 1.67 9.48 18.07
N PHE A 52 2.79 10.07 17.67
CA PHE A 52 3.86 10.44 18.60
C PHE A 52 3.38 11.43 19.68
N LYS A 53 2.63 12.49 19.31
CA LYS A 53 2.01 13.40 20.29
C LYS A 53 1.08 12.68 21.26
N LYS A 54 0.30 11.71 20.76
CA LYS A 54 -0.60 10.89 21.57
C LYS A 54 0.18 10.02 22.57
N PHE A 55 1.31 9.45 22.16
CA PHE A 55 2.25 8.74 23.03
C PHE A 55 2.78 9.65 24.14
N ILE A 56 3.30 10.82 23.78
CA ILE A 56 3.85 11.79 24.74
C ILE A 56 2.81 12.12 25.81
N ARG A 57 1.59 12.50 25.38
CA ARG A 57 0.51 12.90 26.28
C ARG A 57 0.02 11.79 27.20
N ARG A 58 -0.06 10.54 26.71
CA ARG A 58 -0.74 9.44 27.42
C ARG A 58 0.18 8.55 28.23
N ALA A 59 1.46 8.47 27.88
CA ALA A 59 2.39 7.53 28.48
C ALA A 59 3.67 8.22 28.94
N TYR A 60 4.37 8.90 28.03
CA TYR A 60 5.72 9.39 28.31
C TYR A 60 5.72 10.50 29.38
N SER A 61 4.78 11.45 29.30
CA SER A 61 4.64 12.52 30.29
C SER A 61 4.32 12.02 31.69
N ARG A 62 3.49 10.96 31.79
CA ARG A 62 3.15 10.32 33.06
C ARG A 62 4.36 9.62 33.67
N LYS A 63 5.12 8.86 32.86
CA LYS A 63 6.37 8.21 33.29
C LYS A 63 7.36 9.24 33.87
N ARG A 64 7.42 10.43 33.26
CA ARG A 64 8.30 11.53 33.65
C ARG A 64 7.71 12.50 34.68
N LYS A 65 6.45 12.30 35.09
CA LYS A 65 5.70 13.21 36.01
C LYS A 65 5.64 14.67 35.54
N VAL A 66 5.62 14.91 34.23
CA VAL A 66 5.55 16.26 33.64
C VAL A 66 4.14 16.59 33.17
N LYS A 67 3.60 17.75 33.59
CA LYS A 67 2.29 18.25 33.13
C LYS A 67 2.44 19.13 31.88
N ALA A 68 1.34 19.34 31.16
CA ALA A 68 1.35 20.25 30.02
C ALA A 68 1.50 21.71 30.49
N PRO A 69 2.17 22.60 29.71
CA PRO A 69 2.80 22.35 28.41
C PRO A 69 4.10 21.54 28.51
N TYR A 70 4.30 20.57 27.62
CA TYR A 70 5.48 19.70 27.66
C TYR A 70 6.70 20.43 27.09
N PRO A 71 7.77 20.64 27.88
CA PRO A 71 9.02 21.17 27.38
C PRO A 71 9.71 20.13 26.50
N VAL A 72 10.56 20.58 25.57
CA VAL A 72 11.29 19.69 24.66
C VAL A 72 12.32 18.83 25.40
N SER A 73 12.86 19.36 26.50
CA SER A 73 13.76 18.65 27.42
C SER A 73 13.17 17.39 28.06
N ILE A 74 11.85 17.17 27.95
CA ILE A 74 11.24 15.90 28.38
C ILE A 74 11.78 14.69 27.59
N LEU A 75 12.23 14.91 26.34
CA LEU A 75 12.74 13.87 25.46
C LEU A 75 14.16 13.49 25.89
N ALA A 76 14.31 12.27 26.40
CA ALA A 76 15.60 11.69 26.72
C ALA A 76 15.90 10.49 25.81
N ASP A 77 17.11 9.97 25.94
CA ASP A 77 17.62 8.79 25.23
C ASP A 77 16.75 7.51 25.34
N ASP A 78 15.86 7.39 26.34
CA ASP A 78 14.89 6.30 26.45
C ASP A 78 13.62 6.47 25.57
N VAL A 79 13.41 7.63 24.95
CA VAL A 79 12.14 7.98 24.29
C VAL A 79 11.78 7.04 23.13
N LEU A 80 12.77 6.60 22.34
CA LEU A 80 12.54 5.72 21.20
C LEU A 80 12.12 4.31 21.63
N LEU A 81 12.76 3.78 22.67
CA LEU A 81 12.41 2.49 23.25
C LEU A 81 11.02 2.55 23.91
N ALA A 82 10.76 3.58 24.72
CA ALA A 82 9.46 3.79 25.34
C ALA A 82 8.34 3.95 24.29
N TYR A 83 8.64 4.58 23.16
CA TYR A 83 7.70 4.71 22.06
C TYR A 83 7.45 3.36 21.37
N TYR A 84 8.51 2.60 21.06
CA TYR A 84 8.39 1.25 20.52
C TYR A 84 7.52 0.36 21.40
N ASP A 85 7.78 0.31 22.71
CA ASP A 85 6.99 -0.48 23.65
C ASP A 85 5.52 -0.07 23.66
N TRP A 86 5.24 1.24 23.63
CA TRP A 86 3.88 1.77 23.62
C TRP A 86 3.12 1.46 22.32
N LEU A 87 3.83 1.36 21.20
CA LEU A 87 3.28 0.95 19.90
C LEU A 87 3.05 -0.57 19.82
N SER A 88 3.90 -1.36 20.47
CA SER A 88 3.84 -2.82 20.49
C SER A 88 2.82 -3.36 21.50
N LYS A 89 2.49 -2.62 22.57
CA LYS A 89 1.52 -3.05 23.59
C LYS A 89 0.07 -3.02 23.08
N VAL A 90 -0.75 -3.97 23.52
CA VAL A 90 -2.19 -4.05 23.23
C VAL A 90 -2.92 -2.86 23.88
N PRO A 91 -3.89 -2.22 23.21
CA PRO A 91 -4.69 -1.15 23.84
C PRO A 91 -5.45 -1.67 25.07
N PRO A 92 -5.55 -0.86 26.16
CA PRO A 92 -6.17 -1.30 27.41
C PRO A 92 -7.64 -1.73 27.27
N ASP A 93 -8.39 -1.10 26.37
CA ASP A 93 -9.81 -1.45 26.12
C ASP A 93 -9.95 -2.84 25.50
N LYS A 94 -9.05 -3.20 24.56
CA LYS A 94 -8.99 -4.53 23.95
C LYS A 94 -8.43 -5.59 24.90
N ALA A 95 -7.51 -5.19 25.79
CA ALA A 95 -7.01 -6.08 26.84
C ALA A 95 -8.11 -6.43 27.86
N LYS A 96 -8.97 -5.47 28.23
CA LYS A 96 -10.15 -5.72 29.07
C LYS A 96 -11.17 -6.64 28.38
N GLN A 97 -11.45 -6.42 27.10
CA GLN A 97 -12.33 -7.30 26.32
C GLN A 97 -11.78 -8.75 26.24
N LYS A 98 -10.46 -8.93 26.10
CA LYS A 98 -9.83 -10.26 26.17
C LYS A 98 -9.95 -10.89 27.57
N ALA A 99 -9.70 -10.12 28.63
CA ALA A 99 -9.84 -10.62 29.99
C ALA A 99 -11.29 -11.08 30.26
N ALA A 100 -12.28 -10.32 29.77
CA ALA A 100 -13.69 -10.70 29.82
C ALA A 100 -13.99 -11.95 28.96
N ALA A 101 -13.52 -12.02 27.72
CA ALA A 101 -13.72 -13.18 26.85
C ALA A 101 -13.03 -14.46 27.37
N LEU A 102 -11.86 -14.32 28.01
CA LEU A 102 -11.16 -15.44 28.64
C LEU A 102 -11.86 -15.89 29.92
N ALA A 103 -12.45 -14.97 30.68
CA ALA A 103 -13.28 -15.29 31.83
C ALA A 103 -14.59 -15.99 31.41
N GLU A 104 -15.22 -15.53 30.33
CA GLU A 104 -16.44 -16.14 29.76
C GLU A 104 -16.16 -17.53 29.16
N ALA A 105 -15.04 -17.70 28.46
CA ALA A 105 -14.62 -19.01 27.94
C ALA A 105 -14.29 -20.00 29.08
N LYS A 106 -13.66 -19.53 30.16
CA LYS A 106 -13.43 -20.35 31.36
C LYS A 106 -14.73 -20.71 32.09
N ALA A 107 -15.72 -19.82 32.10
CA ALA A 107 -17.03 -20.08 32.69
C ALA A 107 -17.87 -21.06 31.85
N LYS A 108 -17.76 -21.04 30.53
CA LYS A 108 -18.41 -22.02 29.64
C LYS A 108 -17.77 -23.41 29.69
N ALA A 109 -16.47 -23.50 29.97
CA ALA A 109 -15.77 -24.78 30.13
C ALA A 109 -16.11 -25.55 31.41
N THR A 110 -16.80 -24.92 32.38
CA THR A 110 -17.19 -25.55 33.65
C THR A 110 -18.60 -26.15 33.66
N ASP A 111 -19.42 -25.91 32.62
CA ASP A 111 -20.84 -26.38 32.58
C ASP A 111 -21.07 -27.66 31.74
N ASP A 112 -20.12 -28.08 30.90
CA ASP A 112 -20.26 -29.28 30.05
C ASP A 112 -19.22 -30.34 30.45
N ALA A 113 -19.54 -31.14 31.47
CA ALA A 113 -18.72 -32.27 31.89
C ALA A 113 -19.54 -33.57 31.91
N ASP A 114 -19.83 -34.14 30.72
CA ASP A 114 -20.13 -35.58 30.59
C ASP A 114 -20.03 -36.10 29.13
N HIS A 115 -18.82 -36.36 28.60
CA HIS A 115 -18.51 -37.48 27.67
C HIS A 115 -17.01 -37.55 27.31
N PRO A 116 -16.43 -38.75 27.05
CA PRO A 116 -15.00 -38.95 26.89
C PRO A 116 -14.58 -39.25 25.44
N GLU A 117 -14.06 -38.24 24.73
CA GLU A 117 -13.05 -38.37 23.67
C GLU A 117 -12.06 -37.20 23.82
N ASP A 118 -10.77 -37.45 23.58
CA ASP A 118 -9.59 -36.62 23.94
C ASP A 118 -9.80 -35.08 23.77
N PRO A 119 -10.08 -34.31 24.85
CA PRO A 119 -10.63 -32.95 24.76
C PRO A 119 -9.60 -31.80 24.72
N ASP A 120 -8.30 -32.08 24.85
CA ASP A 120 -7.37 -31.09 25.43
C ASP A 120 -6.53 -30.26 24.43
N PHE A 121 -6.97 -30.16 23.16
CA PHE A 121 -6.43 -29.14 22.25
C PHE A 121 -7.52 -28.21 21.71
N THR A 122 -8.11 -27.41 22.60
CA THR A 122 -8.62 -26.10 22.17
C THR A 122 -7.43 -25.20 21.85
N PRO A 123 -7.18 -24.81 20.57
CA PRO A 123 -6.11 -23.87 20.27
C PRO A 123 -6.38 -22.59 21.07
N PRO A 124 -5.39 -22.07 21.80
CA PRO A 124 -5.59 -20.88 22.61
C PRO A 124 -6.12 -19.75 21.73
N PRO A 125 -7.07 -18.94 22.23
CA PRO A 125 -7.64 -17.86 21.45
C PRO A 125 -6.49 -16.98 20.93
N PRO A 126 -6.52 -16.61 19.63
CA PRO A 126 -5.40 -15.94 18.99
C PRO A 126 -5.00 -14.71 19.81
N LEU A 127 -3.69 -14.55 20.04
CA LEU A 127 -3.18 -13.42 20.79
C LEU A 127 -3.73 -12.12 20.18
N PRO A 128 -4.24 -11.19 21.00
CA PRO A 128 -4.77 -9.94 20.49
C PRO A 128 -3.65 -9.24 19.74
N PRO A 129 -3.93 -8.73 18.53
CA PRO A 129 -2.89 -8.08 17.75
C PRO A 129 -2.34 -6.90 18.55
N PRO A 130 -1.02 -6.62 18.44
CA PRO A 130 -0.45 -5.42 19.03
C PRO A 130 -1.21 -4.18 18.52
N ARG A 131 -1.08 -3.06 19.23
CA ARG A 131 -1.79 -1.83 18.85
C ARG A 131 -1.54 -1.44 17.39
N TYR A 132 -0.37 -1.73 16.84
CA TYR A 132 -0.05 -1.53 15.43
C TYR A 132 0.71 -2.74 14.84
N ALA A 133 0.54 -2.98 13.53
CA ALA A 133 1.33 -3.97 12.80
C ALA A 133 2.82 -3.59 12.76
N HIS A 134 3.72 -4.58 12.66
CA HIS A 134 5.18 -4.35 12.69
C HIS A 134 5.64 -3.29 11.68
N SER A 135 5.17 -3.34 10.43
CA SER A 135 5.50 -2.36 9.40
C SER A 135 5.07 -0.94 9.76
N THR A 136 3.90 -0.79 10.39
CA THR A 136 3.39 0.49 10.90
C THR A 136 4.26 1.00 12.06
N ILE A 137 4.69 0.11 12.96
CA ILE A 137 5.61 0.46 14.06
C ILE A 137 6.92 1.01 13.50
N GLN A 138 7.52 0.33 12.51
CA GLN A 138 8.76 0.80 11.89
C GLN A 138 8.57 2.15 11.19
N HIS A 139 7.44 2.37 10.50
CA HIS A 139 7.12 3.67 9.89
C HIS A 139 7.01 4.79 10.93
N TYR A 140 6.33 4.54 12.05
CA TYR A 140 6.21 5.53 13.12
C TYR A 140 7.53 5.81 13.82
N LEU A 141 8.36 4.78 14.05
CA LEU A 141 9.71 4.95 14.57
C LEU A 141 10.58 5.76 13.60
N ALA A 142 10.52 5.49 12.30
CA ALA A 142 11.27 6.25 11.30
C ALA A 142 10.89 7.73 11.32
N ALA A 143 9.59 8.04 11.42
CA ALA A 143 9.12 9.42 11.55
C ALA A 143 9.63 10.09 12.84
N ALA A 144 9.58 9.39 13.98
CA ALA A 144 10.08 9.90 15.26
C ALA A 144 11.59 10.13 15.26
N LYS A 145 12.36 9.21 14.68
CA LYS A 145 13.81 9.36 14.47
C LYS A 145 14.14 10.59 13.64
N ARG A 146 13.42 10.81 12.52
CA ARG A 146 13.61 12.00 11.69
C ARG A 146 13.31 13.29 12.45
N PHE A 147 12.26 13.30 13.26
CA PHE A 147 11.95 14.45 14.11
C PHE A 147 13.06 14.72 15.13
N LEU A 148 13.55 13.69 15.83
CA LEU A 148 14.62 13.83 16.81
C LEU A 148 15.93 14.29 16.16
N ALA A 149 16.31 13.71 15.02
CA ALA A 149 17.49 14.13 14.26
C ALA A 149 17.37 15.59 13.79
N TRP A 150 16.19 15.99 13.30
CA TRP A 150 15.92 17.39 12.96
C TRP A 150 16.03 18.29 14.19
N ALA A 151 15.46 17.90 15.33
CA ALA A 151 15.49 18.71 16.55
C ALA A 151 16.92 18.85 17.13
N VAL A 152 17.75 17.80 17.05
CA VAL A 152 19.18 17.87 17.39
C VAL A 152 19.92 18.80 16.43
N ALA A 153 19.67 18.70 15.13
CA ALA A 153 20.30 19.57 14.13
C ALA A 153 19.92 21.05 14.26
N GLN A 154 18.77 21.35 14.87
CA GLN A 154 18.32 22.72 15.21
C GLN A 154 18.75 23.15 16.62
N ASN A 155 19.58 22.35 17.31
CA ASN A 155 20.05 22.59 18.67
C ASN A 155 18.95 22.72 19.74
N TYR A 156 17.78 22.10 19.52
CA TYR A 156 16.68 22.10 20.50
C TYR A 156 16.85 21.04 21.60
N LEU A 157 17.79 20.11 21.43
CA LEU A 157 17.98 18.94 22.29
C LEU A 157 19.43 18.84 22.77
N GLU A 158 19.88 19.80 23.58
CA GLU A 158 21.28 19.91 24.05
C GLU A 158 21.82 18.64 24.74
N ASN A 159 20.98 17.95 25.53
CA ASN A 159 21.39 16.77 26.32
C ASN A 159 20.90 15.44 25.72
N PHE A 160 20.47 15.43 24.46
CA PHE A 160 19.96 14.23 23.81
C PHE A 160 21.03 13.58 22.94
N ASP A 161 21.41 12.36 23.31
CA ASP A 161 22.30 11.55 22.50
C ASP A 161 21.49 10.60 21.61
N PHE A 162 21.45 10.92 20.31
CA PHE A 162 20.73 10.11 19.33
C PHE A 162 21.33 8.70 19.18
N GLY A 163 22.65 8.57 19.27
CA GLY A 163 23.33 7.28 19.19
C GLY A 163 22.94 6.37 20.34
N LYS A 164 22.98 6.88 21.58
CA LYS A 164 22.51 6.15 22.77
C LYS A 164 21.04 5.73 22.66
N ALA A 165 20.19 6.60 22.11
CA ALA A 165 18.77 6.29 21.91
C ALA A 165 18.55 5.15 20.90
N GLU A 166 19.37 5.07 19.85
CA GLU A 166 19.30 3.98 18.87
C GLU A 166 19.84 2.65 19.40
N VAL A 167 20.94 2.68 20.17
CA VAL A 167 21.50 1.48 20.81
C VAL A 167 20.47 0.88 21.76
N ARG A 168 19.86 1.67 22.65
CA ARG A 168 18.81 1.19 23.57
C ARG A 168 17.59 0.62 22.84
N LEU A 169 17.20 1.20 21.71
CA LEU A 169 16.12 0.67 20.89
C LEU A 169 16.51 -0.69 20.26
N LYS A 170 17.76 -0.85 19.84
CA LYS A 170 18.27 -2.09 19.23
C LYS A 170 18.35 -3.20 20.28
N ASP A 171 18.92 -2.92 21.44
CA ASP A 171 19.07 -3.87 22.54
C ASP A 171 17.71 -4.31 23.10
N GLY A 172 16.77 -3.35 23.25
CA GLY A 172 15.41 -3.64 23.68
C GLY A 172 14.56 -4.43 22.67
N LYS A 173 14.87 -4.35 21.36
CA LYS A 173 14.21 -5.14 20.31
C LYS A 173 14.72 -6.57 20.21
N ALA A 174 16.00 -6.80 20.51
CA ALA A 174 16.64 -8.12 20.38
C ALA A 174 16.01 -9.20 21.28
N GLY A 175 15.37 -8.80 22.39
CA GLY A 175 14.68 -9.71 23.31
C GLY A 175 13.23 -10.08 22.95
N GLY A 176 12.64 -9.56 21.87
CA GLY A 176 11.21 -9.74 21.64
C GLY A 176 10.74 -9.51 20.21
N GLY A 177 10.67 -10.58 19.41
CA GLY A 177 9.86 -10.56 18.20
C GLY A 177 10.11 -11.75 17.28
N LYS A 178 9.19 -12.72 17.28
CA LYS A 178 9.02 -13.61 16.12
C LYS A 178 8.75 -12.73 14.89
N ALA A 179 9.45 -13.01 13.79
CA ALA A 179 9.19 -12.40 12.50
C ALA A 179 7.70 -12.53 12.16
N TYR A 180 7.06 -11.43 11.79
CA TYR A 180 5.70 -11.49 11.28
C TYR A 180 5.69 -12.33 10.01
N PRO A 181 4.75 -13.29 9.86
CA PRO A 181 4.69 -14.11 8.66
C PRO A 181 4.53 -13.19 7.44
N HIS A 182 5.40 -13.39 6.44
CA HIS A 182 5.19 -12.82 5.13
C HIS A 182 3.81 -13.24 4.64
N ARG A 183 2.98 -12.27 4.27
CA ARG A 183 1.62 -12.54 3.77
C ARG A 183 1.75 -13.35 2.49
N LYS A 184 1.31 -14.60 2.51
CA LYS A 184 1.23 -15.41 1.30
C LYS A 184 0.20 -14.76 0.37
N ILE A 185 0.57 -14.58 -0.89
CA ILE A 185 -0.38 -14.19 -1.93
C ILE A 185 -1.31 -15.38 -2.11
N ASP A 186 -2.61 -15.12 -2.21
CA ASP A 186 -3.58 -16.15 -2.50
C ASP A 186 -3.25 -16.78 -3.87
N PRO A 187 -3.07 -18.11 -3.96
CA PRO A 187 -2.74 -18.76 -5.23
C PRO A 187 -3.84 -18.55 -6.28
N ASN A 188 -5.09 -18.37 -5.86
CA ASN A 188 -6.24 -18.25 -6.76
C ASN A 188 -6.52 -16.81 -7.22
N LEU A 189 -5.46 -16.02 -7.46
CA LEU A 189 -5.61 -14.61 -7.82
C LEU A 189 -6.35 -14.42 -9.16
N ALA A 190 -6.23 -15.37 -10.08
CA ALA A 190 -6.89 -15.35 -11.37
C ALA A 190 -8.41 -15.47 -11.29
N ALA A 191 -8.97 -16.04 -10.22
CA ALA A 191 -10.42 -16.06 -10.01
C ALA A 191 -11.03 -14.65 -9.98
N ILE A 192 -10.25 -13.63 -9.61
CA ILE A 192 -10.71 -12.22 -9.73
C ILE A 192 -10.93 -11.84 -11.19
N VAL A 193 -10.01 -12.22 -12.08
CA VAL A 193 -10.11 -11.90 -13.51
C VAL A 193 -11.30 -12.63 -14.11
N LEU A 194 -11.40 -13.94 -13.86
CA LEU A 194 -12.52 -14.75 -14.35
C LEU A 194 -13.88 -14.27 -13.81
N HIS A 195 -13.94 -13.79 -12.56
CA HIS A 195 -15.16 -13.16 -12.05
C HIS A 195 -15.60 -12.00 -12.95
N TYR A 196 -14.68 -11.12 -13.34
CA TYR A 196 -15.00 -10.00 -14.23
C TYR A 196 -15.35 -10.43 -15.66
N ASP A 197 -14.78 -11.53 -16.15
CA ASP A 197 -15.12 -12.10 -17.46
C ASP A 197 -16.55 -12.63 -17.48
N ASN A 198 -16.98 -13.24 -16.37
CA ASN A 198 -18.34 -13.76 -16.19
C ASN A 198 -19.39 -12.66 -15.96
N LEU A 199 -19.01 -11.41 -15.67
CA LEU A 199 -19.97 -10.32 -15.53
C LEU A 199 -20.57 -9.92 -16.88
N THR A 200 -21.83 -10.21 -17.13
CA THR A 200 -22.49 -9.73 -18.36
C THR A 200 -22.55 -8.19 -18.35
N ALA A 201 -21.97 -7.55 -19.36
CA ALA A 201 -22.12 -6.12 -19.53
C ALA A 201 -23.57 -5.83 -19.95
N PRO A 202 -24.32 -5.01 -19.19
CA PRO A 202 -25.73 -4.76 -19.49
C PRO A 202 -25.88 -4.25 -20.92
N ASP A 203 -26.83 -4.80 -21.67
CA ASP A 203 -27.16 -4.29 -23.00
C ASP A 203 -27.86 -2.95 -22.82
N ALA A 204 -27.12 -1.88 -23.05
CA ALA A 204 -27.61 -0.53 -22.83
C ALA A 204 -28.76 -0.18 -23.79
N GLU A 205 -28.82 -0.78 -24.98
CA GLU A 205 -29.84 -0.50 -25.98
C GLU A 205 -31.12 -1.28 -25.68
N ALA A 206 -31.00 -2.59 -25.42
CA ALA A 206 -32.13 -3.43 -25.02
C ALA A 206 -32.75 -3.00 -23.68
N GLU A 207 -31.93 -2.63 -22.69
CA GLU A 207 -32.44 -2.16 -21.38
C GLU A 207 -33.21 -0.84 -21.47
N THR A 208 -33.08 -0.08 -22.56
CA THR A 208 -33.53 1.32 -22.63
C THR A 208 -34.47 1.62 -23.80
N GLN A 209 -34.91 0.58 -24.50
CA GLN A 209 -35.99 0.67 -25.48
C GLN A 209 -37.23 1.27 -24.82
N GLY A 210 -37.76 2.35 -25.40
CA GLY A 210 -38.89 3.10 -24.84
C GLY A 210 -38.63 3.89 -23.53
N LYS A 211 -37.39 3.90 -23.00
CA LYS A 211 -37.05 4.63 -21.76
C LYS A 211 -36.52 6.05 -22.02
N SER A 212 -36.54 6.87 -20.98
CA SER A 212 -36.04 8.26 -21.00
C SER A 212 -34.54 8.35 -21.34
N ASN A 213 -34.11 9.50 -21.84
CA ASN A 213 -32.69 9.79 -22.11
C ASN A 213 -31.80 9.62 -20.86
N LEU A 214 -32.35 9.89 -19.67
CA LEU A 214 -31.63 9.69 -18.41
C LEU A 214 -31.39 8.20 -18.10
N ALA A 215 -32.38 7.34 -18.37
CA ALA A 215 -32.25 5.89 -18.20
C ALA A 215 -31.19 5.33 -19.18
N ARG A 216 -31.21 5.79 -20.43
CA ARG A 216 -30.18 5.48 -21.46
C ARG A 216 -28.79 5.83 -20.98
N TYR A 217 -28.62 7.05 -20.48
CA TYR A 217 -27.36 7.54 -19.94
C TYR A 217 -26.84 6.66 -18.80
N HIS A 218 -27.70 6.30 -17.83
CA HIS A 218 -27.29 5.46 -16.71
C HIS A 218 -26.94 4.03 -17.12
N ALA A 219 -27.71 3.41 -18.03
CA ALA A 219 -27.42 2.07 -18.54
C ALA A 219 -26.07 2.02 -19.27
N ARG A 220 -25.83 2.97 -20.19
CA ARG A 220 -24.55 3.08 -20.88
C ARG A 220 -23.38 3.29 -19.90
N ARG A 221 -23.56 4.14 -18.88
CA ARG A 221 -22.53 4.34 -17.86
C ARG A 221 -22.21 3.09 -17.05
N ARG A 222 -23.21 2.26 -16.72
CA ARG A 222 -22.99 0.96 -16.07
C ARG A 222 -22.22 0.02 -16.98
N ARG A 223 -22.63 -0.10 -18.24
CA ARG A 223 -21.96 -0.93 -19.26
C ARG A 223 -20.48 -0.57 -19.40
N VAL A 224 -20.20 0.73 -19.60
CA VAL A 224 -18.83 1.25 -19.68
C VAL A 224 -18.04 0.95 -18.39
N ALA A 225 -18.66 1.03 -17.22
CA ALA A 225 -17.98 0.72 -15.96
C ALA A 225 -17.63 -0.77 -15.83
N VAL A 226 -18.49 -1.69 -16.24
CA VAL A 226 -18.23 -3.14 -16.24
C VAL A 226 -17.05 -3.46 -17.15
N LEU A 227 -17.10 -2.99 -18.40
CA LEU A 227 -16.03 -3.24 -19.38
C LEU A 227 -14.70 -2.61 -18.95
N ARG A 228 -14.74 -1.39 -18.41
CA ARG A 228 -13.54 -0.73 -17.86
C ARG A 228 -12.94 -1.56 -16.73
N ASN A 229 -13.76 -2.03 -15.79
CA ASN A 229 -13.28 -2.76 -14.63
C ASN A 229 -12.66 -4.10 -15.05
N ARG A 230 -13.26 -4.79 -16.02
CA ARG A 230 -12.69 -6.00 -16.66
C ARG A 230 -11.33 -5.71 -17.29
N ALA A 231 -11.25 -4.68 -18.14
CA ALA A 231 -9.97 -4.29 -18.76
C ALA A 231 -8.89 -3.93 -17.72
N ILE A 232 -9.26 -3.28 -16.60
CA ILE A 232 -8.33 -2.94 -15.53
C ILE A 232 -7.73 -4.19 -14.87
N VAL A 233 -8.54 -5.20 -14.55
CA VAL A 233 -8.03 -6.40 -13.86
C VAL A 233 -7.14 -7.23 -14.75
N HIS A 234 -7.48 -7.35 -16.04
CA HIS A 234 -6.66 -7.97 -17.07
C HIS A 234 -5.30 -7.29 -17.22
N VAL A 235 -5.30 -5.95 -17.36
CA VAL A 235 -4.03 -5.20 -17.44
C VAL A 235 -3.19 -5.37 -16.17
N LEU A 236 -3.80 -5.36 -14.98
CA LEU A 236 -3.07 -5.61 -13.73
C LEU A 236 -2.44 -7.00 -13.69
N PHE A 237 -3.19 -8.02 -14.12
CA PHE A 237 -2.76 -9.41 -14.17
C PHE A 237 -1.58 -9.60 -15.12
N ASP A 238 -1.65 -9.05 -16.33
CA ASP A 238 -0.64 -9.23 -17.37
C ASP A 238 0.66 -8.47 -17.16
N THR A 239 0.58 -7.31 -16.49
CA THR A 239 1.69 -6.33 -16.46
C THR A 239 2.27 -6.10 -15.06
N GLY A 240 1.56 -6.49 -14.00
CA GLY A 240 1.97 -6.20 -12.62
C GLY A 240 2.21 -4.71 -12.35
N LEU A 241 1.52 -3.82 -13.08
CA LEU A 241 1.66 -2.37 -12.96
C LEU A 241 1.35 -1.89 -11.54
N ARG A 242 2.04 -0.82 -11.12
CA ARG A 242 1.60 -0.07 -9.94
C ARG A 242 0.28 0.61 -10.26
N VAL A 243 -0.57 0.78 -9.26
CA VAL A 243 -1.83 1.53 -9.42
C VAL A 243 -1.59 2.93 -9.98
N SER A 244 -0.53 3.61 -9.54
CA SER A 244 -0.18 4.93 -10.06
C SER A 244 0.17 4.92 -11.55
N GLU A 245 0.83 3.86 -12.02
CA GLU A 245 1.21 3.69 -13.42
C GLU A 245 -0.04 3.36 -14.25
N LEU A 246 -0.88 2.42 -13.80
CA LEU A 246 -2.14 2.08 -14.45
C LEU A 246 -3.08 3.28 -14.58
N THR A 247 -3.24 4.09 -13.53
CA THR A 247 -4.07 5.31 -13.60
C THR A 247 -3.52 6.39 -14.52
N GLY A 248 -2.24 6.29 -14.90
CA GLY A 248 -1.54 7.24 -15.76
C GLY A 248 -1.45 6.80 -17.22
N LEU A 249 -1.94 5.61 -17.59
CA LEU A 249 -1.91 5.13 -18.97
C LEU A 249 -2.73 6.04 -19.89
N THR A 250 -2.20 6.28 -21.10
CA THR A 250 -2.84 7.03 -22.18
C THR A 250 -3.16 6.12 -23.35
N ARG A 251 -3.95 6.62 -24.31
CA ARG A 251 -4.32 5.87 -25.51
C ARG A 251 -3.26 5.90 -26.60
N ASP A 252 -2.37 6.89 -26.61
CA ASP A 252 -1.40 7.13 -27.71
C ASP A 252 -0.58 5.89 -28.15
N GLU A 253 -0.15 5.06 -27.21
CA GLU A 253 0.65 3.86 -27.49
C GLU A 253 -0.21 2.62 -27.78
N ILE A 254 -1.45 2.61 -27.30
CA ILE A 254 -2.36 1.46 -27.36
C ILE A 254 -3.28 1.55 -28.58
N ASP A 255 -3.76 2.74 -28.94
CA ASP A 255 -4.69 2.93 -30.07
C ASP A 255 -4.11 2.45 -31.41
N ARG A 256 -2.79 2.49 -31.58
CA ARG A 256 -2.15 1.88 -32.76
C ARG A 256 -2.31 0.36 -32.77
N ALA A 257 -2.09 -0.29 -31.63
CA ALA A 257 -2.27 -1.74 -31.50
C ALA A 257 -3.74 -2.15 -31.66
N LEU A 258 -4.68 -1.35 -31.14
CA LEU A 258 -6.12 -1.63 -31.23
C LEU A 258 -6.71 -1.51 -32.64
N LYS A 259 -5.99 -0.86 -33.57
CA LYS A 259 -6.39 -0.71 -34.98
C LYS A 259 -5.88 -1.86 -35.85
N ALA A 260 -4.94 -2.67 -35.38
CA ALA A 260 -4.45 -3.82 -36.11
C ALA A 260 -5.53 -4.93 -36.14
N VAL A 261 -5.67 -5.58 -37.29
CA VAL A 261 -6.55 -6.74 -37.47
C VAL A 261 -5.73 -7.86 -38.12
N PRO A 262 -5.49 -9.00 -37.43
CA PRO A 262 -5.87 -9.28 -36.04
C PRO A 262 -5.15 -8.38 -35.01
N LEU A 263 -5.65 -8.34 -33.77
CA LEU A 263 -4.94 -7.70 -32.65
C LEU A 263 -3.57 -8.36 -32.48
N PRO A 264 -2.50 -7.59 -32.17
CA PRO A 264 -1.18 -8.16 -31.96
C PRO A 264 -1.15 -9.03 -30.70
N GLU A 265 -0.23 -10.00 -30.66
CA GLU A 265 -0.03 -10.86 -29.49
C GLU A 265 0.26 -10.04 -28.22
N ASP A 266 1.03 -8.95 -28.34
CA ASP A 266 1.19 -7.95 -27.32
C ASP A 266 1.62 -6.58 -27.88
N VAL A 267 1.58 -5.55 -27.02
CA VAL A 267 2.11 -4.21 -27.30
C VAL A 267 2.99 -3.71 -26.16
N ALA A 268 4.14 -3.15 -26.51
CA ALA A 268 5.03 -2.49 -25.58
C ALA A 268 4.51 -1.08 -25.23
N VAL A 269 4.40 -0.77 -23.94
CA VAL A 269 3.95 0.51 -23.40
C VAL A 269 4.96 1.03 -22.40
N GLU A 270 5.33 2.30 -22.51
CA GLU A 270 6.24 2.95 -21.56
C GLU A 270 5.46 3.53 -20.38
N VAL A 271 5.84 3.16 -19.16
CA VAL A 271 5.21 3.66 -17.94
C VAL A 271 6.20 4.41 -17.07
N VAL A 272 5.72 5.49 -16.45
CA VAL A 272 6.52 6.35 -15.58
C VAL A 272 6.29 5.97 -14.12
N GLY A 273 7.31 5.35 -13.52
CA GLY A 273 7.32 4.94 -12.12
C GLY A 273 7.72 6.05 -11.14
N LYS A 274 7.93 5.66 -9.87
CA LYS A 274 8.39 6.58 -8.82
C LYS A 274 9.77 7.15 -9.16
N GLY A 275 9.90 8.48 -9.10
CA GLY A 275 11.14 9.19 -9.41
C GLY A 275 11.39 9.36 -10.91
N GLU A 276 10.33 9.43 -11.72
CA GLU A 276 10.37 9.64 -13.18
C GLU A 276 11.11 8.55 -13.97
N ARG A 277 11.37 7.40 -13.33
CA ARG A 277 11.98 6.25 -14.01
C ARG A 277 10.98 5.63 -14.96
N ARG A 278 11.32 5.63 -16.25
CA ARG A 278 10.57 4.97 -17.30
C ARG A 278 10.92 3.48 -17.33
N ARG A 279 9.94 2.65 -17.68
CA ARG A 279 10.14 1.23 -17.99
C ARG A 279 9.11 0.79 -19.01
N THR A 280 9.48 -0.19 -19.82
CA THR A 280 8.56 -0.85 -20.73
C THR A 280 7.77 -1.93 -19.99
N VAL A 281 6.47 -2.02 -20.26
CA VAL A 281 5.61 -3.17 -19.96
C VAL A 281 4.97 -3.66 -21.24
N TRP A 282 4.55 -4.91 -21.29
CA TRP A 282 3.85 -5.46 -22.45
C TRP A 282 2.40 -5.69 -22.06
N ILE A 283 1.44 -5.27 -22.89
CA ILE A 283 0.01 -5.56 -22.71
C ILE A 283 -0.35 -6.67 -23.70
N THR A 284 -0.94 -7.77 -23.24
CA THR A 284 -1.26 -8.93 -24.09
C THR A 284 -2.46 -8.67 -24.99
N GLN A 285 -2.65 -9.55 -25.98
CA GLN A 285 -3.82 -9.59 -26.84
C GLN A 285 -5.14 -9.69 -26.04
N ASP A 286 -5.15 -10.43 -24.93
CA ASP A 286 -6.36 -10.61 -24.10
C ASP A 286 -6.74 -9.30 -23.40
N SER A 287 -5.77 -8.67 -22.74
CA SER A 287 -5.93 -7.31 -22.21
C SER A 287 -6.34 -6.31 -23.30
N LEU A 288 -5.73 -6.38 -24.48
CA LEU A 288 -6.06 -5.51 -25.61
C LEU A 288 -7.51 -5.70 -26.07
N THR A 289 -8.01 -6.94 -26.09
CA THR A 289 -9.39 -7.27 -26.44
C THR A 289 -10.37 -6.59 -25.47
N HIS A 290 -10.10 -6.67 -24.17
CA HIS A 290 -10.93 -6.02 -23.15
C HIS A 290 -10.82 -4.50 -23.17
N ILE A 291 -9.63 -3.96 -23.44
CA ILE A 291 -9.44 -2.52 -23.66
C ILE A 291 -10.25 -2.07 -24.89
N GLN A 292 -10.22 -2.81 -26.00
CA GLN A 292 -10.94 -2.50 -27.22
C GLN A 292 -12.45 -2.42 -26.96
N ALA A 293 -13.01 -3.45 -26.32
CA ALA A 293 -14.44 -3.49 -25.96
C ALA A 293 -14.85 -2.30 -25.07
N TYR A 294 -14.00 -1.94 -24.10
CA TYR A 294 -14.23 -0.77 -23.25
C TYR A 294 -14.19 0.55 -24.05
N LEU A 295 -13.22 0.72 -24.95
CA LEU A 295 -13.04 1.95 -25.71
C LEU A 295 -14.09 2.14 -26.81
N GLN A 296 -14.59 1.06 -27.42
CA GLN A 296 -15.72 1.12 -28.36
C GLN A 296 -17.00 1.66 -27.70
N GLU A 297 -17.19 1.36 -26.41
CA GLU A 297 -18.36 1.79 -25.65
C GLU A 297 -18.24 3.23 -25.12
N ARG A 298 -17.00 3.72 -24.99
CA ARG A 298 -16.64 5.02 -24.45
C ARG A 298 -16.57 6.09 -25.55
N GLN A 299 -17.43 7.11 -25.44
CA GLN A 299 -17.60 8.13 -26.50
C GLN A 299 -16.86 9.46 -26.27
N ASP A 300 -15.97 9.57 -25.28
CA ASP A 300 -15.24 10.83 -25.04
C ASP A 300 -13.86 10.88 -25.74
N PRO A 301 -13.43 12.10 -26.16
CA PRO A 301 -12.17 12.30 -26.87
C PRO A 301 -10.94 12.32 -25.96
N SER A 302 -11.07 12.02 -24.66
CA SER A 302 -9.93 12.12 -23.74
C SER A 302 -8.92 11.00 -24.00
N ASN A 303 -7.66 11.40 -24.16
CA ASN A 303 -6.50 10.51 -24.31
C ASN A 303 -6.18 9.67 -23.06
N ILE A 304 -6.90 9.86 -21.95
CA ILE A 304 -6.75 8.99 -20.77
C ILE A 304 -7.24 7.59 -21.14
N LEU A 305 -6.46 6.54 -20.81
CA LEU A 305 -6.89 5.17 -21.05
C LEU A 305 -8.07 4.81 -20.14
N PHE A 306 -7.91 4.86 -18.81
CA PHE A 306 -8.98 4.51 -17.87
C PHE A 306 -9.64 5.75 -17.26
N ALA A 307 -10.84 6.11 -17.74
CA ALA A 307 -11.57 7.28 -17.25
C ALA A 307 -12.17 7.09 -15.85
N GLY A 308 -12.10 8.17 -15.07
CA GLY A 308 -12.72 8.34 -13.76
C GLY A 308 -14.17 8.83 -13.82
N LYS A 309 -14.72 9.17 -12.66
CA LYS A 309 -16.13 9.62 -12.53
C LYS A 309 -16.35 11.02 -13.14
N LYS A 310 -15.35 11.90 -13.05
CA LYS A 310 -15.41 13.25 -13.62
C LYS A 310 -14.92 13.20 -15.08
N LYS A 311 -15.59 13.94 -15.97
CA LYS A 311 -15.19 14.04 -17.38
C LYS A 311 -13.74 14.53 -17.48
N GLY A 312 -12.94 13.89 -18.32
CA GLY A 312 -11.53 14.23 -18.51
C GLY A 312 -10.60 13.91 -17.32
N SER A 313 -11.06 13.15 -16.32
CA SER A 313 -10.22 12.70 -15.21
C SER A 313 -9.85 11.23 -15.32
N SER A 314 -8.66 10.86 -14.87
CA SER A 314 -8.28 9.45 -14.73
C SER A 314 -9.03 8.77 -13.59
N ILE A 315 -9.17 7.45 -13.69
CA ILE A 315 -9.65 6.64 -12.57
C ILE A 315 -8.74 6.85 -11.35
N THR A 316 -9.34 6.95 -10.16
CA THR A 316 -8.57 7.19 -8.95
C THR A 316 -7.96 5.89 -8.43
N ARG A 317 -6.83 5.99 -7.72
CA ARG A 317 -6.18 4.82 -7.10
C ARG A 317 -7.11 4.09 -6.14
N GLN A 318 -7.93 4.84 -5.40
CA GLN A 318 -8.93 4.30 -4.49
C GLN A 318 -9.99 3.48 -5.23
N MET A 319 -10.41 3.93 -6.43
CA MET A 319 -11.37 3.20 -7.24
C MET A 319 -10.77 1.90 -7.78
N VAL A 320 -9.53 1.92 -8.26
CA VAL A 320 -8.83 0.69 -8.69
C VAL A 320 -8.70 -0.30 -7.52
N TRP A 321 -8.36 0.20 -6.33
CA TRP A 321 -8.30 -0.64 -5.13
C TRP A 321 -9.66 -1.25 -4.79
N LYS A 322 -10.74 -0.45 -4.90
CA LYS A 322 -12.11 -0.92 -4.72
C LYS A 322 -12.50 -1.99 -5.74
N ILE A 323 -12.22 -1.79 -7.03
CA ILE A 323 -12.48 -2.79 -8.09
C ILE A 323 -11.82 -4.12 -7.73
N VAL A 324 -10.53 -4.12 -7.40
CA VAL A 324 -9.83 -5.35 -7.03
C VAL A 324 -10.40 -5.99 -5.77
N LYS A 325 -10.81 -5.19 -4.77
CA LYS A 325 -11.43 -5.70 -3.54
C LYS A 325 -12.80 -6.32 -3.77
N ASP A 326 -13.64 -5.65 -4.54
CA ASP A 326 -14.99 -6.11 -4.87
C ASP A 326 -14.89 -7.44 -5.64
N GLY A 327 -13.96 -7.53 -6.61
CA GLY A 327 -13.68 -8.77 -7.33
C GLY A 327 -13.09 -9.88 -6.45
N ALA A 328 -12.12 -9.56 -5.57
CA ALA A 328 -11.56 -10.53 -4.62
C ALA A 328 -12.65 -11.14 -3.73
N LYS A 329 -13.51 -10.29 -3.17
CA LYS A 329 -14.62 -10.73 -2.33
C LYS A 329 -15.60 -11.61 -3.11
N ALA A 330 -15.96 -11.22 -4.33
CA ALA A 330 -16.90 -11.97 -5.16
C ALA A 330 -16.32 -13.32 -5.63
N ALA A 331 -15.00 -13.40 -5.82
CA ALA A 331 -14.28 -14.59 -6.23
C ALA A 331 -13.87 -15.51 -5.05
N GLY A 332 -14.17 -15.14 -3.80
CA GLY A 332 -13.74 -15.90 -2.62
C GLY A 332 -12.23 -15.86 -2.34
N VAL A 333 -11.52 -14.91 -2.96
CA VAL A 333 -10.08 -14.68 -2.77
C VAL A 333 -9.87 -13.84 -1.51
N SER A 334 -8.76 -14.05 -0.80
CA SER A 334 -8.45 -13.35 0.46
C SER A 334 -8.85 -11.87 0.49
N ASP A 335 -9.57 -11.46 1.54
CA ASP A 335 -9.98 -10.08 1.80
C ASP A 335 -8.81 -9.08 1.91
N PHE A 336 -7.57 -9.54 1.96
CA PHE A 336 -6.37 -8.70 1.96
C PHE A 336 -5.83 -8.42 0.56
N THR A 337 -6.33 -9.09 -0.48
CA THR A 337 -5.92 -8.94 -1.87
C THR A 337 -6.21 -7.54 -2.40
N GLY A 338 -5.20 -6.92 -2.99
CA GLY A 338 -5.28 -5.60 -3.60
C GLY A 338 -4.39 -5.55 -4.83
N PRO A 339 -4.28 -4.41 -5.52
CA PRO A 339 -3.55 -4.32 -6.79
C PRO A 339 -2.08 -4.78 -6.72
N HIS A 340 -1.43 -4.69 -5.56
CA HIS A 340 -0.06 -5.17 -5.38
C HIS A 340 0.06 -6.71 -5.39
N ALA A 341 -1.04 -7.43 -5.13
CA ALA A 341 -1.08 -8.88 -5.18
C ALA A 341 -0.83 -9.38 -6.62
N PHE A 342 -1.43 -8.77 -7.65
CA PHE A 342 -1.16 -9.09 -9.06
C PHE A 342 0.31 -8.98 -9.43
N ARG A 343 0.94 -7.89 -8.97
CA ARG A 343 2.36 -7.68 -9.19
C ARG A 343 3.23 -8.73 -8.51
N HIS A 344 2.91 -9.08 -7.27
CA HIS A 344 3.66 -10.11 -6.56
C HIS A 344 3.44 -11.51 -7.15
N TRP A 345 2.21 -11.81 -7.57
CA TRP A 345 1.88 -13.02 -8.30
C TRP A 345 2.72 -13.13 -9.57
N LEU A 346 2.76 -12.07 -10.39
CA LEU A 346 3.57 -12.04 -11.60
C LEU A 346 5.07 -12.19 -11.31
N ALA A 347 5.56 -11.52 -10.25
CA ALA A 347 6.94 -11.67 -9.80
C ALA A 347 7.29 -13.12 -9.46
N ARG A 348 6.35 -13.83 -8.82
CA ARG A 348 6.50 -15.22 -8.44
C ARG A 348 6.44 -16.14 -9.66
N GLN A 349 5.50 -15.95 -10.58
CA GLN A 349 5.44 -16.73 -11.83
C GLN A 349 6.73 -16.62 -12.65
N LEU A 350 7.34 -15.43 -12.68
CA LEU A 350 8.61 -15.19 -13.35
C LEU A 350 9.82 -15.81 -12.63
N PHE A 351 9.72 -16.06 -11.32
CA PHE A 351 10.80 -16.62 -10.51
C PHE A 351 10.71 -18.15 -10.38
N ASP A 352 9.50 -18.68 -10.25
CA ASP A 352 9.21 -20.11 -10.09
C ASP A 352 9.23 -20.87 -11.45
N ASP A 353 9.72 -20.28 -12.55
CA ASP A 353 9.91 -20.97 -13.84
C ASP A 353 11.14 -21.89 -13.74
N GLU A 354 10.89 -23.17 -13.50
CA GLU A 354 11.92 -24.20 -13.22
C GLU A 354 12.84 -24.49 -14.42
N GLU A 355 12.44 -24.14 -15.63
CA GLU A 355 13.17 -24.47 -16.86
C GLU A 355 14.14 -23.37 -17.33
N ASP A 356 13.93 -22.10 -16.93
CA ASP A 356 14.84 -20.97 -17.22
C ASP A 356 14.71 -19.87 -16.14
N PRO A 357 15.28 -20.08 -14.93
CA PRO A 357 15.07 -19.19 -13.80
C PRO A 357 15.64 -17.79 -14.08
N ILE A 358 14.76 -16.79 -14.02
CA ILE A 358 15.14 -15.40 -14.30
C ILE A 358 15.92 -14.82 -13.11
N PRO A 359 17.08 -14.18 -13.34
CA PRO A 359 17.78 -13.48 -12.28
C PRO A 359 16.88 -12.47 -11.58
N ILE A 360 16.96 -12.40 -10.26
CA ILE A 360 16.09 -11.53 -9.46
C ILE A 360 16.22 -10.05 -9.86
N GLU A 361 17.37 -9.65 -10.38
CA GLU A 361 17.68 -8.31 -10.91
C GLU A 361 16.83 -7.96 -12.14
N ASP A 362 16.60 -8.93 -13.02
CA ASP A 362 15.80 -8.80 -14.23
C ASP A 362 14.30 -8.68 -13.89
N VAL A 363 13.84 -9.52 -12.96
CA VAL A 363 12.48 -9.42 -12.41
C VAL A 363 12.29 -8.08 -11.70
N GLN A 364 13.30 -7.61 -10.97
CA GLN A 364 13.29 -6.30 -10.31
C GLN A 364 13.28 -5.14 -11.30
N ALA A 365 13.95 -5.26 -12.45
CA ALA A 365 13.93 -4.27 -13.52
C ALA A 365 12.56 -4.23 -14.22
N LEU A 366 12.02 -5.40 -14.59
CA LEU A 366 10.69 -5.55 -15.18
C LEU A 366 9.59 -5.04 -14.25
N LEU A 367 9.75 -5.24 -12.94
CA LEU A 367 8.87 -4.71 -11.91
C LEU A 367 9.29 -3.28 -11.48
N GLY A 368 10.46 -2.78 -11.84
CA GLY A 368 10.88 -1.40 -11.55
C GLY A 368 11.05 -1.08 -10.06
N HIS A 369 11.54 -2.02 -9.25
CA HIS A 369 11.82 -1.79 -7.82
C HIS A 369 13.00 -0.82 -7.64
N ALA A 370 12.79 0.29 -6.91
CA ALA A 370 13.80 1.35 -6.74
C ALA A 370 14.80 1.11 -5.58
N SER A 371 14.71 0.01 -4.84
CA SER A 371 15.70 -0.36 -3.83
C SER A 371 15.59 -1.86 -3.48
N PRO A 372 16.59 -2.67 -3.85
CA PRO A 372 17.07 -3.75 -2.97
C PRO A 372 17.79 -3.06 -1.81
N THR A 373 17.71 -3.54 -0.57
CA THR A 373 18.67 -3.08 0.42
C THR A 373 20.04 -3.62 -0.01
N THR A 374 20.82 -2.77 -0.69
CA THR A 374 22.28 -2.86 -0.90
C THR A 374 22.85 -3.71 -2.06
N THR A 375 22.45 -3.47 -3.31
CA THR A 375 23.27 -3.87 -4.48
C THR A 375 23.05 -2.89 -5.63
N ARG A 376 23.71 -1.72 -5.60
CA ARG A 376 23.46 -0.68 -6.61
C ARG A 376 24.52 -0.50 -7.67
N THR A 377 25.81 -0.78 -7.46
CA THR A 377 26.76 0.17 -8.07
C THR A 377 27.77 -0.39 -9.08
N ILE A 378 27.86 -1.70 -9.34
CA ILE A 378 29.04 -2.23 -10.09
C ILE A 378 28.74 -3.12 -11.34
N TYR A 379 27.66 -3.90 -11.46
CA TYR A 379 27.58 -4.91 -12.56
C TYR A 379 26.21 -5.19 -13.21
N ALA A 380 25.52 -4.21 -13.78
CA ALA A 380 24.43 -4.54 -14.71
C ALA A 380 24.38 -3.64 -15.96
N PRO A 381 25.42 -3.66 -16.82
CA PRO A 381 25.21 -3.32 -18.22
C PRO A 381 24.54 -4.54 -18.89
N HIS A 382 23.40 -4.32 -19.54
CA HIS A 382 22.73 -5.28 -20.46
C HIS A 382 21.77 -6.32 -19.86
N THR A 383 20.66 -5.88 -19.27
CA THR A 383 19.40 -6.64 -19.42
C THR A 383 18.73 -6.17 -20.72
N SER A 384 18.74 -6.98 -21.78
CA SER A 384 18.09 -6.62 -23.04
C SER A 384 16.56 -6.72 -22.91
N LYS A 385 15.82 -5.73 -23.42
CA LYS A 385 14.34 -5.76 -23.44
C LYS A 385 13.80 -7.05 -24.06
N ALA A 386 14.50 -7.59 -25.05
CA ALA A 386 14.16 -8.84 -25.71
C ALA A 386 14.20 -10.06 -24.77
N ARG A 387 15.19 -10.15 -23.87
CA ARG A 387 15.26 -11.24 -22.87
C ARG A 387 14.08 -11.19 -21.92
N LEU A 388 13.77 -10.00 -21.39
CA LEU A 388 12.63 -9.80 -20.49
C LEU A 388 11.30 -10.10 -21.17
N HIS A 389 11.15 -9.71 -22.43
CA HIS A 389 9.93 -9.98 -23.21
C HIS A 389 9.75 -11.47 -23.47
N LYS A 390 10.81 -12.19 -23.88
CA LYS A 390 10.76 -13.65 -24.08
C LYS A 390 10.39 -14.38 -22.79
N ALA A 391 11.01 -14.02 -21.67
CA ALA A 391 10.74 -14.64 -20.38
C ALA A 391 9.32 -14.33 -19.88
N LEU A 392 8.87 -13.09 -20.07
CA LEU A 392 7.48 -12.70 -19.80
C LEU A 392 6.49 -13.49 -20.66
N LYS A 393 6.80 -13.76 -21.93
CA LYS A 393 5.95 -14.58 -22.81
C LYS A 393 5.82 -16.01 -22.31
N LYS A 394 6.90 -16.59 -21.77
CA LYS A 394 6.92 -17.96 -21.22
C LYS A 394 6.17 -18.08 -19.88
N ALA A 395 6.43 -17.14 -18.97
CA ALA A 395 5.83 -17.17 -17.63
C ALA A 395 4.35 -16.75 -17.61
N ARG A 396 3.88 -16.07 -18.67
CA ARG A 396 2.48 -15.68 -18.82
C ARG A 396 1.60 -16.90 -18.98
N LYS A 397 0.62 -17.02 -18.10
CA LYS A 397 -0.47 -17.99 -18.17
C LYS A 397 -1.78 -17.22 -18.29
N ARG A 398 -2.73 -17.74 -19.07
CA ARG A 398 -4.06 -17.13 -19.10
C ARG A 398 -4.75 -17.35 -17.75
N PRO A 399 -5.66 -16.46 -17.32
CA PRO A 399 -6.35 -16.63 -16.05
C PRO A 399 -6.93 -18.04 -15.85
N GLU A 400 -7.53 -18.63 -16.89
CA GLU A 400 -8.09 -19.98 -16.88
C GLU A 400 -7.05 -21.08 -16.61
N ASP A 401 -5.82 -20.92 -17.09
CA ASP A 401 -4.76 -21.93 -17.00
C ASP A 401 -4.09 -21.97 -15.60
N THR A 402 -4.48 -21.07 -14.69
CA THR A 402 -3.82 -20.88 -13.38
C THR A 402 -4.57 -21.40 -12.17
N ILE A 403 -5.79 -21.93 -12.36
CA ILE A 403 -6.66 -22.38 -11.25
C ILE A 403 -6.42 -23.87 -10.88
N GLN A 404 -5.63 -24.61 -11.65
CA GLN A 404 -5.49 -26.07 -11.51
C GLN A 404 -4.21 -26.60 -10.82
N ASN A 405 -3.41 -25.75 -10.15
CA ASN A 405 -2.21 -26.21 -9.42
C ASN A 405 -2.26 -25.92 -7.93
#